data_AF-A0A2V6LZ27-F1
#
_entry.id   AF-A0A2V6LZ27-F1
#
_cell.length_a   1.000
_cell.length_b   1.000
_cell.length_c   1.000
_cell.angle_alpha   90.00
_cell.angle_beta   90.00
_cell.angle_gamma   90.00
#
_symmetry.space_group_name_H-M   'P 1'
#
loop_
_entity.id
_entity.type
_entity.pdbx_description
1 polymer ?
#
loop_
_entity_poly.entity_id
_entity_poly.type
_entity_poly.pdbx_seq_one_letter_code
_entity_poly.pdbx_strand_id
1 'polypeptide(L)'
;MVGRRYDRLSRNIHEQDKDEQVKLFLDALAQTYDPHSEYLSKADMKNFSINMGLSLVGIGAMLRSEDGYAKIESLVPGGPAQVDGRLKVGDRITAVAQAQNEFVDVREMRLDKVVEMIRGKKGTHVRFAKTRTEIP
;
A
#
# COMPACT_ATOMS: atom_id res chain seq x y z
N MET A 1 18.58 16.29 -2.02
CA MET A 1 17.36 15.79 -1.35
C MET A 1 16.08 16.40 -1.92
N VAL A 2 16.11 17.69 -2.31
CA VAL A 2 14.96 18.42 -2.86
C VAL A 2 14.54 17.96 -4.27
N GLY A 3 15.48 17.76 -5.21
CA GLY A 3 15.17 17.28 -6.58
C GLY A 3 14.41 15.95 -6.62
N ARG A 4 14.89 14.94 -5.88
CA ARG A 4 14.22 13.63 -5.75
C ARG A 4 12.77 13.71 -5.26
N ARG A 5 12.41 14.71 -4.45
CA ARG A 5 11.02 14.92 -4.00
C ARG A 5 10.14 15.48 -5.11
N TYR A 6 10.64 16.45 -5.87
CA TYR A 6 9.93 17.01 -7.01
C TYR A 6 9.71 15.97 -8.12
N ASP A 7 10.70 15.12 -8.38
CA ASP A 7 10.56 14.03 -9.36
C ASP A 7 9.49 13.01 -8.95
N ARG A 8 9.39 12.69 -7.65
CA ARG A 8 8.33 11.80 -7.13
C ARG A 8 6.95 12.45 -7.23
N LEU A 9 6.84 13.73 -6.90
CA LEU A 9 5.59 14.47 -6.99
C LEU A 9 5.11 14.56 -8.45
N SER A 10 6.02 14.90 -9.38
CA SER A 10 5.73 14.94 -10.82
C SER A 10 5.22 13.60 -11.33
N ARG A 11 5.87 12.48 -10.96
CA ARG A 11 5.41 11.14 -11.33
C ARG A 11 4.03 10.81 -10.77
N ASN A 12 3.79 11.09 -9.49
CA ASN A 12 2.47 10.85 -8.88
C ASN A 12 1.36 11.65 -9.57
N ILE A 13 1.63 12.89 -9.99
CA ILE A 13 0.66 13.72 -10.71
C ILE A 13 0.38 13.15 -12.10
N HIS A 14 1.40 12.65 -12.81
CA HIS A 14 1.23 12.02 -14.12
C HIS A 14 0.55 10.66 -14.07
N GLU A 15 0.65 9.94 -12.94
CA GLU A 15 -0.02 8.66 -12.71
C GLU A 15 -1.46 8.81 -12.20
N GLN A 16 -2.02 10.02 -12.10
CA GLN A 16 -3.40 10.19 -11.66
C GLN A 16 -4.39 9.68 -12.71
N ASP A 17 -5.18 8.68 -12.32
CA ASP A 17 -6.27 8.17 -13.12
C ASP A 17 -7.44 9.18 -13.17
N LYS A 18 -8.24 9.11 -14.24
CA LYS A 18 -9.45 9.97 -14.40
C LYS A 18 -10.39 9.86 -13.20
N ASP A 19 -10.47 8.69 -12.57
CA ASP A 19 -11.29 8.46 -11.38
C ASP A 19 -10.79 9.25 -10.17
N GLU A 20 -9.47 9.44 -10.00
CA GLU A 20 -8.91 10.28 -8.93
C GLU A 20 -9.27 11.77 -9.14
N GLN A 21 -9.29 12.24 -10.39
CA GLN A 21 -9.66 13.62 -10.72
C GLN A 21 -11.15 13.89 -10.45
N VAL A 22 -12.03 12.96 -10.84
CA VAL A 22 -13.47 13.07 -10.57
C VAL A 22 -13.74 13.03 -9.07
N LYS A 23 -13.05 12.14 -8.34
CA LYS A 23 -13.16 12.07 -6.88
C LYS A 23 -12.82 13.41 -6.24
N LEU A 24 -11.68 14.02 -6.60
CA LEU A 24 -11.25 15.30 -6.02
C LEU A 24 -12.31 16.39 -6.19
N PHE A 25 -12.93 16.48 -7.38
CA PHE A 25 -13.97 17.46 -7.63
C PHE A 25 -15.26 17.20 -6.84
N LEU A 26 -15.75 15.96 -6.86
CA LEU A 26 -16.99 15.59 -6.16
C LEU A 26 -16.86 15.65 -4.64
N ASP A 27 -15.68 15.33 -4.11
CA ASP A 27 -15.39 15.40 -2.69
C ASP A 27 -15.37 16.85 -2.18
N ALA A 28 -14.75 17.76 -2.94
CA ALA A 28 -14.79 19.20 -2.64
C ALA A 28 -16.22 19.76 -2.68
N LEU A 29 -17.04 19.29 -3.63
CA LEU A 29 -18.45 19.66 -3.70
C LEU A 29 -19.22 19.13 -2.48
N ALA A 30 -19.02 17.87 -2.10
CA ALA A 30 -19.68 17.26 -0.94
C ALA A 30 -19.32 17.96 0.37
N GLN A 31 -18.05 18.28 0.59
CA GLN A 31 -17.56 19.02 1.76
C GLN A 31 -18.14 20.44 1.86
N THR A 32 -18.55 21.05 0.74
CA THR A 32 -19.20 22.37 0.74
C THR A 32 -20.61 22.31 1.34
N TYR A 33 -21.29 21.17 1.21
CA TYR A 33 -22.61 20.97 1.81
C TYR A 33 -22.53 20.63 3.30
N ASP A 34 -21.59 19.78 3.68
CA ASP A 34 -21.38 19.36 5.07
C ASP A 34 -19.96 18.76 5.24
N PRO A 35 -19.19 19.13 6.29
CA PRO A 35 -17.86 18.59 6.55
C PRO A 35 -17.79 17.06 6.77
N HIS A 36 -18.93 16.38 6.95
CA HIS A 36 -18.98 14.92 7.12
C HIS A 36 -19.47 14.16 5.88
N SER A 37 -19.72 14.87 4.78
CA SER A 37 -20.11 14.27 3.50
C SER A 37 -18.91 14.19 2.58
N GLU A 38 -18.48 12.96 2.28
CA GLU A 38 -17.36 12.68 1.38
C GLU A 38 -17.81 11.83 0.20
N TYR A 39 -17.18 12.04 -0.97
CA TYR A 39 -17.41 11.19 -2.14
C TYR A 39 -16.42 10.02 -2.15
N LEU A 40 -16.94 8.79 -2.10
CA LEU A 40 -16.13 7.58 -2.15
C LEU A 40 -16.12 7.00 -3.57
N SER A 41 -14.92 6.90 -4.15
CA SER A 41 -14.72 6.11 -5.37
C SER A 41 -14.95 4.62 -5.11
N LYS A 42 -15.09 3.80 -6.16
CA LYS A 42 -15.23 2.33 -6.01
C LYS A 42 -14.08 1.71 -5.21
N ALA A 43 -12.85 2.21 -5.42
CA ALA A 43 -11.67 1.75 -4.68
C ALA A 43 -11.73 2.15 -3.21
N ASP A 44 -12.13 3.39 -2.92
CA ASP A 44 -12.26 3.88 -1.55
C ASP A 44 -13.38 3.19 -0.78
N MET A 45 -14.54 2.99 -1.43
CA MET A 45 -15.67 2.28 -0.83
C MET A 45 -15.31 0.84 -0.45
N LYS A 46 -14.52 0.15 -1.29
CA LYS A 46 -13.96 -1.18 -0.98
C LYS A 46 -13.03 -1.10 0.24
N ASN A 47 -12.12 -0.12 0.28
CA ASN A 47 -11.22 0.08 1.42
C ASN A 47 -11.96 0.39 2.72
N PHE A 48 -12.99 1.24 2.65
CA PHE A 48 -13.85 1.61 3.77
C PHE A 48 -14.63 0.39 4.29
N SER A 49 -15.22 -0.39 3.39
CA SER A 49 -15.95 -1.61 3.73
C SER A 49 -15.04 -2.64 4.41
N ILE A 50 -13.78 -2.78 3.96
CA ILE A 50 -12.78 -3.64 4.60
C ILE A 50 -12.44 -3.14 6.00
N ASN A 51 -12.28 -1.83 6.17
CA ASN A 51 -11.98 -1.22 7.47
C ASN A 51 -13.14 -1.43 8.45
N MET A 52 -14.37 -1.17 8.03
CA MET A 52 -15.58 -1.37 8.84
C MET A 52 -15.85 -2.84 9.18
N GLY A 53 -15.57 -3.76 8.25
CA GLY A 53 -15.81 -5.18 8.46
C GLY A 53 -14.90 -5.83 9.51
N LEU A 54 -13.95 -5.09 10.10
CA LEU A 54 -12.89 -5.58 11.01
C LEU A 54 -12.13 -6.80 10.45
N SER A 55 -12.30 -7.06 9.16
CA SER A 55 -11.81 -8.21 8.43
C SER A 55 -10.65 -7.76 7.58
N LEU A 56 -9.78 -6.91 8.16
CA LEU A 56 -8.55 -6.49 7.52
C LEU A 56 -7.64 -7.72 7.41
N VAL A 57 -7.80 -8.44 6.32
CA VAL A 57 -6.96 -9.59 5.98
C VAL A 57 -5.74 -9.05 5.24
N GLY A 58 -4.60 -9.15 5.91
CA GLY A 58 -3.31 -8.83 5.34
C GLY A 58 -2.20 -9.53 6.11
N ILE A 59 -0.96 -9.17 5.78
CA ILE A 59 0.22 -9.77 6.42
C ILE A 59 0.49 -9.24 7.83
N GLY A 60 -0.14 -8.14 8.25
CA GLY A 60 0.10 -7.53 9.56
C GLY A 60 1.44 -6.79 9.65
N ALA A 61 1.77 -5.99 8.64
CA ALA A 61 2.98 -5.18 8.60
C ALA A 61 2.64 -3.74 8.19
N MET A 62 3.34 -2.78 8.79
CA MET A 62 3.31 -1.37 8.39
C MET A 62 4.44 -1.12 7.40
N LEU A 63 4.08 -0.63 6.22
CA LEU A 63 5.01 -0.37 5.13
C LEU A 63 5.18 1.13 4.94
N ARG A 64 6.42 1.55 4.69
CA ARG A 64 6.77 2.92 4.33
C ARG A 64 7.51 2.91 3.00
N SER A 65 7.18 3.85 2.11
CA SER A 65 7.95 4.05 0.89
C SER A 65 9.22 4.87 1.19
N GLU A 66 10.39 4.27 1.02
CA GLU A 66 11.70 4.89 1.19
C GLU A 66 12.53 4.66 -0.08
N ASP A 67 12.99 5.75 -0.73
CA ASP A 67 13.78 5.69 -1.97
C ASP A 67 13.22 4.78 -3.09
N GLY A 68 11.89 4.69 -3.23
CA GLY A 68 11.26 3.85 -4.26
C GLY A 68 11.11 2.38 -3.88
N TYR A 69 11.49 2.01 -2.67
CA TYR A 69 11.27 0.67 -2.11
C TYR A 69 10.20 0.71 -1.02
N ALA A 70 9.39 -0.35 -0.94
CA ALA A 70 8.50 -0.56 0.20
C ALA A 70 9.31 -1.20 1.34
N LYS A 71 9.59 -0.44 2.39
CA LYS A 71 10.32 -0.88 3.59
C LYS A 71 9.34 -1.24 4.69
N ILE A 72 9.64 -2.30 5.43
CA ILE A 72 8.88 -2.69 6.62
C ILE A 72 9.31 -1.81 7.78
N GLU A 73 8.40 -0.95 8.24
CA GLU A 73 8.63 -0.06 9.39
C GLU A 73 8.33 -0.75 10.71
N SER A 74 7.23 -1.48 10.79
CA SER A 74 6.85 -2.22 12.00
C SER A 74 6.01 -3.45 11.64
N LEU A 75 6.00 -4.43 12.54
CA LEU A 75 5.17 -5.63 12.43
C LEU A 75 4.12 -5.58 13.54
N VAL A 76 2.90 -5.97 13.22
CA VAL A 76 1.79 -6.02 14.19
C VAL A 76 2.02 -7.20 15.13
N PRO A 77 2.00 -7.00 16.46
CA PRO A 77 2.12 -8.07 17.45
C PRO A 77 1.08 -9.18 17.23
N GLY A 78 1.51 -10.42 17.08
CA GLY A 78 0.64 -11.57 16.81
C GLY A 78 0.10 -11.65 15.38
N GLY A 79 0.55 -10.77 14.48
CA GLY A 79 0.19 -10.80 13.06
C GLY A 79 0.90 -11.92 12.28
N PRO A 80 0.36 -12.35 11.11
CA PRO A 80 0.94 -13.42 10.29
C PRO A 80 2.43 -13.22 9.95
N ALA A 81 2.83 -11.97 9.66
CA ALA A 81 4.22 -11.64 9.33
C ALA A 81 5.18 -11.83 10.51
N GLN A 82 4.73 -11.61 11.74
CA GLN A 82 5.55 -11.85 12.94
C GLN A 82 5.63 -13.34 13.25
N VAL A 83 4.52 -14.08 13.13
CA VAL A 83 4.46 -15.52 13.40
C VAL A 83 5.32 -16.31 12.42
N ASP A 84 5.33 -15.94 11.14
CA ASP A 84 6.19 -16.58 10.13
C ASP A 84 7.68 -16.24 10.34
N GLY A 85 8.00 -15.10 10.97
CA GLY A 85 9.36 -14.71 11.36
C GLY A 85 10.34 -14.44 10.19
N ARG A 86 9.92 -14.69 8.95
CA ARG A 86 10.71 -14.43 7.74
C ARG A 86 10.84 -12.95 7.46
N LEU A 87 9.86 -12.13 7.81
CA LEU A 87 9.91 -10.68 7.63
C LEU A 87 10.43 -10.02 8.91
N LYS A 88 11.36 -9.07 8.76
CA LYS A 88 11.88 -8.27 9.86
C LYS A 88 11.73 -6.79 9.58
N VAL A 89 11.68 -6.01 10.66
CA VAL A 89 11.72 -4.55 10.58
C VAL A 89 13.01 -4.14 9.89
N GLY A 90 12.90 -3.23 8.91
CA GLY A 90 14.03 -2.76 8.09
C GLY A 90 14.22 -3.50 6.76
N ASP A 91 13.53 -4.62 6.52
CA ASP A 91 13.58 -5.31 5.23
C ASP A 91 12.95 -4.47 4.11
N ARG A 92 13.55 -4.54 2.91
CA ARG A 92 13.03 -3.90 1.69
C ARG A 92 12.38 -4.95 0.78
N ILE A 93 11.13 -4.72 0.41
CA ILE A 93 10.39 -5.57 -0.52
C ILE A 93 10.77 -5.17 -1.94
N THR A 94 11.27 -6.13 -2.71
CA THR A 94 11.71 -5.93 -4.11
C THR A 94 10.70 -6.52 -5.09
N ALA A 95 10.11 -7.68 -4.77
CA ALA A 95 9.03 -8.26 -5.57
C ALA A 95 7.97 -8.94 -4.70
N VAL A 96 6.73 -8.96 -5.20
CA VAL A 96 5.58 -9.58 -4.56
C VAL A 96 4.98 -10.61 -5.52
N ALA A 97 4.68 -11.80 -5.03
CA ALA A 97 3.97 -12.84 -5.79
C ALA A 97 2.76 -13.33 -5.00
N GLN A 98 1.59 -13.37 -5.63
CA GLN A 98 0.38 -13.94 -5.03
C GLN A 98 0.30 -15.43 -5.35
N ALA A 99 0.20 -16.27 -4.33
CA ALA A 99 0.20 -17.73 -4.44
C ALA A 99 1.37 -18.26 -5.29
N GLN A 100 1.10 -19.00 -6.37
CA GLN A 100 2.10 -19.56 -7.29
C GLN A 100 2.36 -18.69 -8.53
N ASN A 101 1.80 -17.48 -8.60
CA ASN A 101 2.04 -16.59 -9.73
C ASN A 101 3.49 -16.10 -9.79
N GLU A 102 3.86 -15.51 -10.93
CA GLU A 102 5.17 -14.90 -11.12
C GLU A 102 5.40 -13.73 -10.16
N PHE A 103 6.68 -13.47 -9.88
CA PHE A 103 7.08 -12.33 -9.07
C PHE A 103 6.89 -11.04 -9.86
N VAL A 104 6.02 -10.18 -9.36
CA VAL A 104 5.86 -8.82 -9.87
C VAL A 104 6.86 -7.94 -9.14
N ASP A 105 7.75 -7.32 -9.90
CA ASP A 105 8.69 -6.33 -9.39
C ASP A 105 7.93 -5.10 -8.89
N VAL A 106 8.17 -4.73 -7.63
CA VAL A 106 7.50 -3.59 -6.97
C VAL A 106 8.42 -2.39 -6.78
N ARG A 107 9.61 -2.40 -7.38
CA ARG A 107 10.52 -1.26 -7.36
C ARG A 107 9.87 -0.04 -8.01
N GLU A 108 9.99 1.09 -7.35
CA GLU A 108 9.42 2.39 -7.73
C GLU A 108 7.90 2.45 -7.89
N MET A 109 7.17 1.39 -7.52
CA MET A 109 5.70 1.43 -7.54
C MET A 109 5.15 2.29 -6.41
N ARG A 110 3.98 2.89 -6.65
CA ARG A 110 3.19 3.56 -5.60
C ARG A 110 2.88 2.59 -4.46
N LEU A 111 3.03 3.07 -3.23
CA LEU A 111 2.81 2.29 -2.01
C LEU A 111 1.41 1.68 -1.99
N ASP A 112 0.40 2.42 -2.45
CA ASP A 112 -1.01 1.98 -2.48
C ASP A 112 -1.20 0.71 -3.32
N LYS A 113 -0.57 0.66 -4.51
CA LYS A 113 -0.60 -0.52 -5.41
C LYS A 113 0.11 -1.71 -4.78
N VAL A 114 1.26 -1.48 -4.13
CA VAL A 114 1.99 -2.53 -3.41
C VAL A 114 1.15 -3.09 -2.27
N VAL A 115 0.51 -2.23 -1.50
CA VAL A 115 -0.38 -2.62 -0.41
C VAL A 115 -1.59 -3.40 -0.93
N GLU A 116 -2.18 -3.01 -2.06
CA GLU A 116 -3.28 -3.75 -2.69
C GLU A 116 -2.83 -5.16 -3.12
N MET A 117 -1.64 -5.31 -3.69
CA MET A 117 -1.09 -6.63 -4.07
C MET A 117 -0.80 -7.53 -2.87
N ILE A 118 -0.45 -6.94 -1.73
CA ILE A 118 -0.17 -7.66 -0.48
C ILE A 118 -1.47 -8.04 0.25
N ARG A 119 -2.52 -7.24 0.08
CA ARG A 119 -3.85 -7.51 0.64
C ARG A 119 -4.57 -8.57 -0.20
N GLY A 120 -5.38 -9.40 0.44
CA GLY A 120 -6.02 -10.52 -0.24
C GLY A 120 -7.13 -11.18 0.57
N LYS A 121 -7.69 -12.26 0.03
CA LYS A 121 -8.69 -13.08 0.72
C LYS A 121 -8.02 -13.88 1.85
N LYS A 122 -8.79 -14.18 2.90
CA LYS A 122 -8.35 -15.02 4.01
C LYS A 122 -7.89 -16.38 3.49
N GLY A 123 -6.70 -16.83 3.92
CA GLY A 123 -6.10 -18.08 3.47
C GLY A 123 -5.30 -18.01 2.17
N THR A 124 -5.15 -16.82 1.56
CA THR A 124 -4.21 -16.64 0.44
C THR A 124 -2.77 -16.51 0.96
N HIS A 125 -1.84 -17.18 0.28
CA HIS A 125 -0.41 -17.07 0.57
C HIS A 125 0.23 -16.04 -0.35
N VAL A 126 1.05 -15.17 0.21
CA VAL A 126 1.85 -14.18 -0.54
C VAL A 126 3.32 -14.50 -0.32
N ARG A 127 4.09 -14.52 -1.41
CA ARG A 127 5.54 -14.70 -1.39
C ARG A 127 6.22 -13.36 -1.65
N PHE A 128 7.34 -13.15 -0.98
CA PHE A 128 8.11 -11.92 -1.05
C PHE A 128 9.54 -12.22 -1.50
N ALA A 129 10.03 -11.45 -2.47
CA ALA A 129 11.46 -11.29 -2.67
C ALA A 129 11.89 -10.05 -1.88
N LYS A 130 12.72 -10.27 -0.87
CA LYS A 130 13.23 -9.21 0.00
C LYS A 130 14.73 -9.11 -0.11
N THR A 131 15.22 -7.89 0.00
CA THR A 131 16.65 -7.63 0.18
C THR A 131 16.85 -7.20 1.62
N ARG A 132 17.70 -7.92 2.35
CA ARG A 132 18.04 -7.55 3.73
C ARG A 132 18.85 -6.27 3.65
N THR A 133 18.34 -5.21 4.27
CA THR A 133 19.19 -4.04 4.54
C THR A 133 19.98 -4.41 5.77
N GLU A 134 21.25 -4.77 5.59
CA GLU A 134 22.20 -4.77 6.70
C GLU A 134 22.22 -3.33 7.26
N ILE A 135 21.77 -3.19 8.50
CA ILE A 135 22.08 -2.02 9.28
C ILE A 135 23.45 -2.33 9.90
N PRO A 136 24.50 -1.51 9.68
CA PRO A 136 25.76 -1.63 10.41
C PRO A 136 25.58 -1.41 11.91
#